data_AF-A0A9D3Z4K6-F1
#
_entry.id   AF-A0A9D3Z4K6-F1
#
_cell.length_a   1.000
_cell.length_b   1.000
_cell.length_c   1.000
_cell.angle_alpha   90.00
_cell.angle_beta   90.00
_cell.angle_gamma   90.00
#
_symmetry.space_group_name_H-M   'P 1'
#
loop_
_entity.id
_entity.type
_entity.pdbx_description
1 polymer ?
#
loop_
_entity_poly.entity_id
_entity_poly.type
_entity_poly.pdbx_seq_one_letter_code
_entity_poly.pdbx_strand_id
1 'polypeptide(L)'
;MFQDNLGGNSKTVMVATISPAADNYEETLSTLRYADRAKHIVNHAVVNEDPNARIIRELREEVELLQKELKEAQVRQPPRC
;
A
#
# COMPACT_ATOMS: atom_id res chain seq x y z
N MET A 1 10.43 8.41 -15.68
CA MET A 1 9.28 8.68 -14.80
C MET A 1 8.15 7.62 -14.93
N PHE A 2 8.48 6.32 -15.10
CA PHE A 2 7.48 5.21 -15.09
C PHE A 2 8.01 3.91 -14.44
N GLN A 3 9.26 3.88 -13.98
CA GLN A 3 9.90 2.66 -13.48
C GLN A 3 9.21 2.09 -12.24
N ASP A 4 8.67 2.93 -11.37
CA ASP A 4 8.03 2.46 -10.13
C ASP A 4 6.65 1.83 -10.36
N ASN A 5 6.05 2.03 -11.55
CA ASN A 5 4.73 1.48 -11.90
C ASN A 5 4.80 0.10 -12.56
N LEU A 6 5.96 -0.33 -13.08
CA LEU A 6 6.13 -1.64 -13.71
C LEU A 6 7.21 -2.42 -12.95
N GLY A 7 6.77 -3.29 -12.03
CA GLY A 7 7.63 -4.09 -11.17
C GLY A 7 7.94 -3.45 -9.80
N GLY A 8 7.28 -2.35 -9.45
CA GLY A 8 7.47 -1.64 -8.18
C GLY A 8 6.26 -1.72 -7.23
N ASN A 9 6.23 -0.80 -6.26
CA ASN A 9 5.13 -0.66 -5.30
C ASN A 9 3.97 0.16 -5.90
N SER A 10 3.24 -0.43 -6.85
CA SER A 10 2.11 0.24 -7.50
C SER A 10 1.04 -0.76 -7.95
N LYS A 11 -0.23 -0.42 -7.74
CA LYS A 11 -1.36 -1.15 -8.32
C LYS A 11 -1.63 -0.59 -9.72
N THR A 12 -1.17 -1.29 -10.74
CA THR A 12 -1.22 -0.81 -12.12
C THR A 12 -2.29 -1.54 -12.92
N VAL A 13 -3.07 -0.78 -13.68
CA VAL A 13 -4.11 -1.30 -14.59
C VAL A 13 -3.78 -0.79 -15.99
N MET A 14 -3.79 -1.71 -16.97
CA MET A 14 -3.63 -1.37 -18.38
C MET A 14 -4.97 -1.54 -19.10
N VAL A 15 -5.38 -0.53 -19.86
CA VAL A 15 -6.57 -0.58 -20.73
C VAL A 15 -6.10 -0.56 -22.18
N ALA A 16 -6.38 -1.63 -22.91
CA ALA A 16 -6.07 -1.75 -24.34
C ALA A 16 -7.30 -1.38 -25.17
N THR A 17 -7.24 -0.27 -25.91
CA THR A 17 -8.30 0.16 -26.83
C THR A 17 -8.00 -0.33 -28.23
N ILE A 18 -8.89 -1.12 -28.81
CA ILE A 18 -8.72 -1.70 -30.15
C ILE A 18 -9.88 -1.31 -31.07
N SER A 19 -9.61 -1.27 -32.38
CA SER A 19 -10.62 -1.05 -33.40
C SER A 19 -11.10 -2.40 -33.94
N PRO A 20 -12.42 -2.64 -34.09
CA PRO A 20 -12.93 -3.89 -34.64
C PRO A 20 -12.85 -3.97 -36.17
N ALA A 21 -12.35 -2.92 -36.85
CA ALA A 21 -12.23 -2.90 -38.30
C ALA A 21 -11.12 -3.86 -38.78
N ALA A 22 -11.40 -4.60 -39.86
CA ALA A 22 -10.46 -5.57 -40.43
C ALA A 22 -9.17 -4.90 -40.95
N ASP A 23 -9.26 -3.65 -41.41
CA ASP A 23 -8.12 -2.87 -41.88
C ASP A 23 -7.09 -2.59 -40.76
N ASN A 24 -7.53 -2.62 -39.49
CA ASN A 24 -6.71 -2.39 -38.32
C ASN A 24 -6.29 -3.70 -37.61
N TYR A 25 -6.41 -4.84 -38.30
CA TYR A 25 -6.13 -6.15 -37.72
C TYR A 25 -4.69 -6.27 -37.22
N GLU A 26 -3.71 -5.78 -37.98
CA GLU A 26 -2.29 -5.86 -37.63
C GLU A 26 -1.95 -5.03 -36.37
N GLU A 27 -2.48 -3.80 -36.29
CA GLU A 27 -2.32 -2.91 -35.14
C GLU A 27 -3.04 -3.44 -33.90
N THR A 28 -4.23 -4.02 -34.10
CA THR A 28 -5.00 -4.69 -33.04
C THR A 28 -4.22 -5.87 -32.47
N LEU A 29 -3.61 -6.70 -33.33
CA LEU A 29 -2.79 -7.83 -32.91
C LEU A 29 -1.57 -7.38 -32.12
N SER A 30 -0.89 -6.34 -32.58
CA SER A 30 0.26 -5.74 -31.89
C SER A 30 -0.11 -5.19 -30.51
N THR A 31 -1.26 -4.52 -30.40
CA THR A 31 -1.82 -4.00 -29.15
C THR A 31 -2.14 -5.13 -28.16
N LEU A 32 -2.78 -6.20 -28.63
CA LEU A 32 -3.11 -7.37 -27.80
C LEU A 32 -1.86 -8.11 -27.32
N ARG A 33 -0.84 -8.26 -28.17
CA ARG A 33 0.45 -8.86 -27.78
C ARG A 33 1.17 -8.03 -26.72
N TYR A 34 1.08 -6.71 -26.78
CA TYR A 34 1.63 -5.86 -25.74
C TYR A 34 0.85 -5.99 -24.43
N ALA A 35 -0.49 -6.01 -24.49
CA ALA A 35 -1.33 -6.24 -23.32
C ALA A 35 -1.07 -7.60 -22.65
N ASP A 36 -0.86 -8.65 -23.44
CA ASP A 36 -0.52 -9.97 -22.94
C ASP A 36 0.83 -9.95 -22.19
N ARG A 37 1.86 -9.31 -22.75
CA ARG A 37 3.13 -9.13 -22.03
C ARG A 37 2.99 -8.30 -20.76
N ALA A 38 2.20 -7.23 -20.80
CA ALA A 38 1.97 -6.35 -19.65
C ALA A 38 1.25 -7.07 -18.49
N LYS A 39 0.35 -8.02 -18.80
CA LYS A 39 -0.30 -8.88 -17.79
C LYS A 39 0.69 -9.70 -16.97
N HIS A 40 1.83 -10.06 -17.54
CA HIS A 40 2.86 -10.87 -16.86
C HIS A 40 3.76 -10.03 -15.94
N ILE A 41 3.59 -8.71 -15.89
CA ILE A 41 4.36 -7.84 -15.01
C ILE A 41 3.79 -7.98 -13.58
N VAL A 42 4.56 -8.62 -12.71
CA VAL A 42 4.20 -8.81 -11.31
C VAL A 42 4.61 -7.56 -10.52
N ASN A 43 3.63 -6.81 -10.03
CA ASN A 43 3.86 -5.70 -9.11
C ASN A 43 3.67 -6.16 -7.67
N HIS A 44 4.59 -5.78 -6.79
CA HIS A 44 4.48 -6.03 -5.35
C HIS A 44 4.05 -4.75 -4.64
N ALA A 45 2.73 -4.51 -4.63
CA ALA A 45 2.16 -3.34 -3.98
C ALA A 45 2.12 -3.53 -2.45
N VAL A 46 2.93 -2.77 -1.73
CA VAL A 46 2.98 -2.68 -0.26
C VAL A 46 2.28 -1.39 0.17
N VAL A 47 1.48 -1.43 1.24
CA VAL A 47 0.94 -0.20 1.83
C VAL A 47 2.12 0.62 2.37
N ASN A 48 2.40 1.77 1.75
CA ASN A 48 3.38 2.72 2.27
C ASN A 48 2.75 3.41 3.49
N GLU A 49 2.82 2.78 4.66
CA GLU A 49 2.60 3.51 5.91
C GLU A 49 3.76 4.47 6.13
N ASP A 50 3.44 5.73 6.41
CA ASP A 50 4.47 6.72 6.77
C ASP A 50 5.18 6.22 8.04
N PRO A 51 6.51 6.07 8.04
CA PRO A 51 7.24 5.62 9.21
C PRO A 51 6.95 6.49 10.44
N ASN A 52 6.66 7.79 10.24
CA ASN A 52 6.25 8.66 11.34
C ASN A 52 4.86 8.30 11.87
N ALA A 53 3.91 7.96 11.00
CA ALA A 53 2.58 7.54 11.43
C ALA A 53 2.62 6.23 12.23
N ARG A 54 3.49 5.29 11.82
CA ARG A 54 3.71 4.04 12.56
C ARG A 54 4.30 4.31 13.96
N ILE A 55 5.35 5.12 14.03
CA ILE A 55 6.01 5.50 15.28
C ILE A 55 5.03 6.26 16.20
N ILE A 56 4.23 7.18 15.66
CA ILE A 56 3.23 7.92 16.45
C ILE A 56 2.17 6.98 17.02
N ARG A 57 1.74 5.94 16.28
CA ARG A 57 0.80 4.94 16.78
C ARG A 57 1.42 4.13 17.93
N GLU A 58 2.62 3.59 17.71
CA GLU A 58 3.36 2.81 18.73
C GLU A 58 3.59 3.62 20.01
N LEU A 59 4.05 4.87 19.88
CA LEU A 59 4.28 5.77 21.03
C LEU A 59 2.98 6.12 21.77
N ARG A 60 1.86 6.29 21.05
CA ARG A 60 0.57 6.59 21.69
C ARG A 60 0.05 5.40 22.48
N GLU A 61 0.17 4.19 21.93
CA GLU A 61 -0.20 2.95 22.63
C GLU A 61 0.64 2.75 23.90
N GLU A 62 1.96 3.02 23.82
CA GLU A 62 2.86 2.89 24.96
C GLU A 62 2.55 3.91 26.06
N VAL A 63 2.23 5.17 25.69
CA VAL A 63 1.78 6.19 26.64
C VAL A 63 0.47 5.78 27.33
N GLU A 64 -0.48 5.21 26.60
CA GLU A 64 -1.77 4.80 27.15
C GLU A 64 -1.62 3.62 28.14
N LEU A 65 -0.74 2.66 27.81
CA LEU A 65 -0.37 1.55 28.69
C LEU A 65 0.27 2.05 30.00
N LEU A 66 1.29 2.90 29.88
CA LEU A 66 2.00 3.45 31.05
C LEU A 66 1.10 4.33 31.91
N GLN A 67 0.21 5.11 31.29
CA GLN A 67 -0.80 5.88 32.03
C GLN A 67 -1.76 4.99 32.79
N LYS A 68 -2.18 3.87 32.21
CA LYS A 68 -3.04 2.89 32.87
C LYS A 68 -2.33 2.24 34.07
N GLU A 69 -1.09 1.80 33.91
CA GLU A 69 -0.27 1.24 34.99
C GLU A 69 -0.05 2.24 36.14
N LEU A 70 0.24 3.50 35.82
CA LEU A 70 0.37 4.57 36.82
C LEU A 70 -0.93 4.80 37.58
N LYS A 71 -2.08 4.74 36.89
CA LYS A 71 -3.39 4.89 37.51
C LYS A 71 -3.69 3.72 38.45
N GLU A 72 -3.37 2.49 38.04
CA GLU A 72 -3.49 1.29 38.87
C GLU A 72 -2.52 1.33 40.08
N ALA A 73 -1.31 1.84 39.90
CA ALA A 73 -0.32 2.01 40.96
C ALA A 73 -0.69 3.13 41.95
N GLN A 74 -1.28 4.24 41.49
CA GLN A 74 -1.77 5.32 42.35
C GLN A 74 -2.97 4.88 43.21
N VAL A 75 -3.82 3.99 42.71
CA VAL A 75 -4.92 3.39 43.51
C VAL A 75 -4.40 2.48 44.63
N ARG A 76 -3.15 1.98 44.52
CA ARG A 76 -2.53 1.10 45.50
C ARG A 76 -1.74 1.82 46.61
N GLN A 77 -1.59 3.15 46.54
CA GLN A 77 -1.00 3.90 47.66
C GLN A 77 -2.09 4.23 48.69
N PRO A 78 -2.11 3.59 49.88
CA PRO A 78 -2.93 4.10 50.96
C PRO A 78 -2.46 5.52 51.31
N PRO A 79 -3.37 6.40 51.80
CA PRO A 79 -2.99 7.74 52.22
C PRO A 79 -1.82 7.63 53.20
N ARG A 80 -0.74 8.36 52.91
CA ARG A 80 0.37 8.51 53.86
C ARG A 80 -0.20 9.16 55.12
N CYS A 81 -0.33 8.36 56.18
CA CYS A 81 -0.58 8.82 57.54
C CYS A 81 0.57 9.68 58.03
#